data_AF-A0A1L9QQI5-F1
#
_entry.id   AF-A0A1L9QQI5-F1
#
_cell.length_a   1.000
_cell.length_b   1.000
_cell.length_c   1.000
_cell.angle_alpha   90.00
_cell.angle_beta   90.00
_cell.angle_gamma   90.00
#
_symmetry.space_group_name_H-M   'P 1'
#
loop_
_entity.id
_entity.type
_entity.pdbx_description
1 polymer ?
#
loop_
_entity_poly.entity_id
_entity_poly.type
_entity_poly.pdbx_seq_one_letter_code
_entity_poly.pdbx_strand_id
1 'polypeptide(L)'
;MSEYFKQTWNLVNEYFHSNQIDPSKYVDHELIRAHLKACQKSTPKGVSISKKGNRLYLRFKTSNKSATADNSCNESFTRDGCINALAKALAVFEKLKEIESESEFWSWYESEIKGTVSLENDIITIDDAIEIVKNNYINGYDKCGRDRSDKRLRTNTLANYHLTYGKHFEKLNPKLHLTGENIISELNRNWGQLIVSISGSQTLCSKGFRNAYTGVLKLLRDTRLDGELTKVTKQGESISITLDKRN
;
A
#
# COMPACT_ATOMS: atom_id res chain seq x y z
N MET A 1 -4.84 5.33 13.71
CA MET A 1 -4.26 5.44 12.35
C MET A 1 -5.17 6.14 11.32
N SER A 2 -6.48 5.88 11.24
CA SER A 2 -7.34 6.49 10.20
C SER A 2 -7.42 8.03 10.27
N GLU A 3 -7.31 8.62 11.46
CA GLU A 3 -7.26 10.07 11.65
C GLU A 3 -5.99 10.70 11.06
N TYR A 4 -4.82 10.13 11.37
CA TYR A 4 -3.55 10.55 10.78
C TYR A 4 -3.55 10.43 9.26
N PHE A 5 -4.27 9.45 8.69
CA PHE A 5 -4.43 9.34 7.24
C PHE A 5 -5.17 10.52 6.63
N LYS A 6 -6.28 10.95 7.23
CA LYS A 6 -7.03 12.12 6.74
C LYS A 6 -6.19 13.39 6.87
N GLN A 7 -5.54 13.58 8.02
CA GLN A 7 -4.65 14.72 8.25
C GLN A 7 -3.51 14.76 7.23
N THR A 8 -2.91 13.62 6.93
CA THR A 8 -1.83 13.49 5.95
C THR A 8 -2.25 13.98 4.57
N TRP A 9 -3.41 13.54 4.09
CA TRP A 9 -3.90 13.95 2.78
C TRP A 9 -4.20 15.44 2.71
N ASN A 10 -4.78 16.02 3.78
CA ASN A 10 -4.99 17.46 3.86
C ASN A 10 -3.67 18.22 3.74
N LEU A 11 -2.65 17.82 4.51
CA LEU A 11 -1.33 18.46 4.49
C LEU A 11 -0.63 18.35 3.11
N VAL A 12 -0.79 17.21 2.42
CA VAL A 12 -0.20 17.02 1.08
C VAL A 12 -0.95 17.86 0.04
N ASN A 13 -2.28 17.92 0.11
CA ASN A 13 -3.09 18.74 -0.77
C ASN A 13 -2.82 20.24 -0.55
N GLU A 14 -2.75 20.69 0.70
CA GLU A 14 -2.35 22.07 1.05
C GLU A 14 -0.97 22.42 0.49
N TYR A 15 -0.01 21.49 0.58
CA TYR A 15 1.31 21.68 -0.02
C TYR A 15 1.22 21.84 -1.54
N PHE A 16 0.46 20.98 -2.22
CA PHE A 16 0.30 21.09 -3.68
C PHE A 16 -0.39 22.39 -4.10
N HIS A 17 -1.48 22.77 -3.41
CA HIS A 17 -2.17 24.03 -3.66
C HIS A 17 -1.26 25.25 -3.45
N SER A 18 -0.54 25.29 -2.32
CA SER A 18 0.34 26.42 -1.97
C SER A 18 1.51 26.58 -2.93
N ASN A 19 1.95 25.49 -3.57
CA ASN A 19 3.05 25.48 -4.52
C ASN A 19 2.58 25.45 -5.99
N GLN A 20 1.28 25.59 -6.25
CA GLN A 20 0.67 25.52 -7.59
C GLN A 20 1.07 24.25 -8.36
N ILE A 21 1.25 23.15 -7.64
CA ILE A 21 1.60 21.85 -8.20
C ILE A 21 0.29 21.18 -8.61
N ASP A 22 0.17 20.83 -9.89
CA ASP A 22 -0.94 20.03 -10.41
C ASP A 22 -0.50 18.56 -10.53
N PRO A 23 -0.96 17.65 -9.64
CA PRO A 23 -0.58 16.25 -9.67
C PRO A 23 -0.97 15.54 -10.97
N SER A 24 -1.98 16.04 -11.68
CA SER A 24 -2.47 15.41 -12.92
C SER A 24 -1.51 15.55 -14.09
N LYS A 25 -0.57 16.49 -14.03
CA LYS A 25 0.43 16.74 -15.09
C LYS A 25 1.66 15.84 -15.00
N TYR A 26 1.80 15.07 -13.93
CA TYR A 26 2.97 14.22 -13.71
C TYR A 26 2.75 12.79 -14.20
N VAL A 27 3.81 12.19 -14.75
CA VAL A 27 3.85 10.75 -15.06
C VAL A 27 4.17 9.97 -13.77
N ASP A 28 3.71 8.72 -13.64
CA ASP A 28 3.73 7.92 -12.40
C ASP A 28 4.99 8.06 -11.53
N HIS A 29 6.19 7.95 -12.10
CA HIS A 29 7.43 8.07 -11.32
C HIS A 29 7.71 9.50 -10.82
N GLU A 30 7.36 10.51 -11.61
CA GLU A 30 7.46 11.93 -11.20
C GLU A 30 6.42 12.25 -10.13
N LEU A 31 5.21 11.70 -10.28
CA LEU A 31 4.12 11.85 -9.32
C LEU A 31 4.52 11.32 -7.93
N ILE A 32 5.16 10.14 -7.87
CA ILE A 32 5.64 9.56 -6.62
C ILE A 32 6.71 10.46 -5.98
N ARG A 33 7.63 11.03 -6.78
CA ARG A 33 8.63 11.97 -6.28
C ARG A 33 8.02 13.26 -5.74
N ALA A 34 7.01 13.80 -6.42
CA ALA A 34 6.27 14.97 -5.96
C ALA A 34 5.56 14.69 -4.62
N HIS A 35 4.95 13.51 -4.48
CA HIS A 35 4.34 13.07 -3.22
C HIS A 35 5.37 12.91 -2.11
N LEU A 36 6.53 12.29 -2.37
CA LEU A 36 7.59 12.20 -1.37
C LEU A 36 8.04 13.58 -0.89
N LYS A 37 8.25 14.52 -1.82
CA LYS A 37 8.65 15.89 -1.48
C LYS A 37 7.59 16.61 -0.65
N ALA A 38 6.32 16.49 -1.02
CA ALA A 38 5.21 17.04 -0.25
C ALA A 38 5.20 16.43 1.17
N CYS A 39 5.29 15.11 1.27
CA CYS A 39 5.30 14.41 2.56
C CYS A 39 6.47 14.86 3.45
N GLN A 40 7.68 14.97 2.89
CA GLN A 40 8.86 15.45 3.61
C GLN A 40 8.72 16.89 4.11
N LYS A 41 8.05 17.76 3.34
CA LYS A 41 7.84 19.17 3.72
C LYS A 41 6.70 19.34 4.72
N SER A 42 5.74 18.42 4.71
CA SER A 42 4.61 18.40 5.65
C SER A 42 4.88 17.64 6.95
N THR A 43 6.01 16.92 7.06
CA THR A 43 6.43 16.29 8.33
C THR A 43 6.70 17.34 9.42
N PRO A 44 6.25 17.11 10.67
CA PRO A 44 6.54 18.00 11.79
C PRO A 44 8.04 18.05 12.11
N LYS A 45 8.52 19.20 12.60
CA LYS A 45 9.93 19.37 13.00
C LYS A 45 10.30 18.36 14.09
N GLY A 46 11.39 17.62 13.88
CA GLY A 46 11.86 16.57 14.80
C GLY A 46 11.66 15.15 14.27
N VAL A 47 10.78 14.97 13.27
CA VAL A 47 10.62 13.72 12.51
C VAL A 47 10.82 14.02 11.02
N SER A 48 11.51 13.15 10.30
CA SER A 48 11.68 13.28 8.85
C SER A 48 11.58 11.94 8.13
N ILE A 49 11.13 11.99 6.89
CA ILE A 49 11.01 10.81 6.02
C ILE A 49 12.25 10.74 5.13
N SER A 50 12.96 9.61 5.16
CA SER A 50 14.08 9.33 4.27
C SER A 50 13.74 8.19 3.31
N LYS A 51 14.40 8.19 2.15
CA LYS A 51 14.29 7.14 1.14
C LYS A 51 15.64 6.47 0.97
N LYS A 52 15.67 5.14 1.01
CA LYS A 52 16.84 4.34 0.64
C LYS A 52 16.41 3.20 -0.27
N GLY A 53 16.90 3.20 -1.51
CA GLY A 53 16.43 2.26 -2.54
C GLY A 53 14.92 2.40 -2.78
N ASN A 54 14.18 1.29 -2.67
CA ASN A 54 12.72 1.24 -2.84
C ASN A 54 11.94 1.27 -1.51
N ARG A 55 12.58 1.65 -0.39
CA ARG A 55 11.94 1.70 0.94
C ARG A 55 12.00 3.08 1.57
N LEU A 56 11.01 3.35 2.40
CA LEU A 56 10.86 4.58 3.17
C LEU A 56 11.17 4.31 4.65
N TYR A 57 11.82 5.28 5.28
CA TYR A 57 12.25 5.23 6.68
C TYR A 57 11.87 6.51 7.39
N LEU A 58 11.77 6.43 8.71
CA LEU A 58 11.55 7.57 9.59
C LEU A 58 12.83 7.86 10.37
N ARG A 59 13.20 9.13 10.43
CA ARG A 59 14.34 9.65 11.20
C ARG A 59 13.82 10.58 12.27
N PHE A 60 14.15 10.28 13.51
CA PHE A 60 13.76 11.04 14.69
C PHE A 60 14.74 10.77 15.82
N LYS A 61 14.81 11.66 16.80
CA LYS A 61 15.71 11.52 17.95
C LYS A 61 14.99 10.80 19.09
N THR A 62 15.66 9.83 19.70
CA THR A 62 15.29 9.30 21.03
C THR A 62 16.45 9.54 22.00
N SER A 63 16.31 9.13 23.27
CA SER A 63 17.36 9.30 24.28
C SER A 63 18.66 8.59 23.87
N ASN A 64 18.58 7.38 23.30
CA ASN A 64 19.75 6.59 22.91
C ASN A 64 20.04 6.53 21.39
N LYS A 65 19.16 7.03 20.51
CA LYS A 65 19.39 7.05 19.05
C LYS A 65 19.47 8.45 18.48
N SER A 66 20.41 8.63 17.54
CA SER A 66 20.58 9.90 16.83
C SER A 66 19.37 10.22 15.95
N ALA A 67 19.13 11.52 15.76
CA ALA A 67 18.09 12.02 14.86
C ALA A 67 18.30 11.64 13.38
N THR A 68 19.46 11.07 13.04
CA THR A 68 19.86 10.72 11.67
C THR A 68 19.71 9.23 11.37
N ALA A 69 19.39 8.40 12.37
CA ALA A 69 19.20 6.97 12.19
C ALA A 69 17.95 6.66 11.36
N ASP A 70 18.11 5.83 10.33
CA ASP A 70 17.01 5.34 9.49
C ASP A 70 16.25 4.23 10.22
N ASN A 71 15.05 4.53 10.74
CA ASN A 71 14.17 3.54 11.35
C ASN A 71 13.15 3.06 10.31
N SER A 72 13.08 1.75 10.07
CA SER A 72 12.10 1.19 9.13
C SER A 72 10.68 1.52 9.59
N CYS A 73 9.81 1.87 8.65
CA CYS A 73 8.37 2.02 8.88
C CYS A 73 7.54 1.04 8.04
N ASN A 74 8.18 0.01 7.48
CA ASN A 74 7.58 -0.99 6.61
C ASN A 74 6.81 -0.44 5.38
N GLU A 75 7.21 0.72 4.86
CA GLU A 75 6.59 1.30 3.65
C GLU A 75 7.53 1.25 2.45
N SER A 76 6.97 0.96 1.28
CA SER A 76 7.67 0.99 -0.01
C SER A 76 7.60 2.38 -0.64
N PHE A 77 8.54 2.69 -1.53
CA PHE A 77 8.55 3.94 -2.29
C PHE A 77 7.48 3.93 -3.40
N THR A 78 6.22 4.06 -2.98
CA THR A 78 5.04 4.23 -3.83
C THR A 78 4.28 5.47 -3.38
N ARG A 79 3.29 5.93 -4.16
CA ARG A 79 2.44 7.06 -3.76
C ARG A 79 1.79 6.79 -2.40
N ASP A 80 1.13 5.65 -2.28
CA ASP A 80 0.44 5.26 -1.06
C ASP A 80 1.44 5.05 0.09
N GLY A 81 2.62 4.49 -0.20
CA GLY A 81 3.69 4.35 0.79
C GLY A 81 4.21 5.70 1.31
N CYS A 82 4.27 6.74 0.48
CA CYS A 82 4.65 8.10 0.93
C CYS A 82 3.61 8.68 1.91
N ILE A 83 2.33 8.51 1.60
CA ILE A 83 1.22 8.94 2.45
C ILE A 83 1.22 8.14 3.77
N ASN A 84 1.33 6.81 3.70
CA ASN A 84 1.42 5.96 4.87
C ASN A 84 2.61 6.36 5.76
N ALA A 85 3.77 6.65 5.16
CA ALA A 85 4.96 7.08 5.88
C ALA A 85 4.75 8.43 6.59
N LEU A 86 4.05 9.39 5.99
CA LEU A 86 3.71 10.66 6.66
C LEU A 86 2.70 10.45 7.78
N ALA A 87 1.68 9.62 7.59
CA ALA A 87 0.73 9.28 8.66
C ALA A 87 1.45 8.65 9.86
N LYS A 88 2.39 7.73 9.60
CA LYS A 88 3.26 7.13 10.63
C LYS A 88 4.19 8.16 11.27
N ALA A 89 4.74 9.10 10.49
CA ALA A 89 5.60 10.16 11.02
C ALA A 89 4.84 11.10 11.98
N LEU A 90 3.59 11.43 11.67
CA LEU A 90 2.71 12.21 12.56
C LEU A 90 2.43 11.44 13.86
N ALA A 91 2.10 10.16 13.76
CA ALA A 91 1.88 9.31 14.92
C ALA A 91 3.14 9.22 15.81
N VAL A 92 4.33 9.05 15.20
CA VAL A 92 5.61 9.04 15.92
C VAL A 92 5.87 10.38 16.60
N PHE A 93 5.59 11.50 15.94
CA PHE A 93 5.79 12.82 16.51
C PHE A 93 4.94 13.05 17.77
N GLU A 94 3.67 12.66 17.75
CA GLU A 94 2.82 12.75 18.94
C GLU A 94 3.29 11.77 20.02
N LYS A 95 3.63 10.53 19.66
CA LYS A 95 4.07 9.54 20.65
C LYS A 95 5.38 9.90 21.34
N LEU A 96 6.30 10.56 20.64
CA LEU A 96 7.54 11.08 21.22
C LEU A 96 7.33 12.16 22.29
N LYS A 97 6.15 12.81 22.32
CA LYS A 97 5.79 13.78 23.38
C LYS A 97 5.16 13.10 24.59
N GLU A 98 4.52 11.96 24.40
CA GLU A 98 3.74 11.26 25.43
C GLU A 98 4.57 10.27 26.24
N ILE A 99 5.45 9.51 25.57
CA ILE A 99 6.17 8.41 26.22
C ILE A 99 7.50 8.90 26.79
N GLU A 100 7.68 8.76 28.10
CA GLU A 100 8.94 9.04 28.79
C GLU A 100 9.94 7.87 28.73
N SER A 101 9.45 6.64 28.59
CA SER A 101 10.27 5.43 28.52
C SER A 101 10.63 5.02 27.09
N GLU A 102 11.92 4.97 26.76
CA GLU A 102 12.37 4.56 25.43
C GLU A 102 12.01 3.10 25.09
N SER A 103 11.99 2.19 26.07
CA SER A 103 11.62 0.79 25.83
C SER A 103 10.15 0.64 25.45
N GLU A 104 9.27 1.41 26.09
CA GLU A 104 7.84 1.46 25.77
C GLU A 104 7.61 2.07 24.39
N PHE A 105 8.34 3.14 24.06
CA PHE A 105 8.28 3.74 22.72
C PHE A 105 8.67 2.74 21.63
N TRP A 106 9.77 2.00 21.81
CA TRP A 106 10.19 1.02 20.81
C TRP A 106 9.24 -0.17 20.72
N SER A 107 8.65 -0.62 21.84
CA SER A 107 7.63 -1.67 21.83
C SER A 107 6.40 -1.25 21.00
N TRP A 108 5.90 -0.03 21.24
CA TRP A 108 4.83 0.57 20.45
C TRP A 108 5.22 0.78 18.98
N TYR A 109 6.46 1.20 18.71
CA TYR A 109 6.94 1.43 17.35
C TYR A 109 6.96 0.13 16.53
N GLU A 110 7.36 -0.99 17.14
CA GLU A 110 7.33 -2.29 16.47
C GLU A 110 5.91 -2.79 16.19
N SER A 111 4.97 -2.61 17.13
CA SER A 111 3.58 -3.07 16.94
C SER A 111 2.80 -2.17 15.98
N GLU A 112 2.81 -0.85 16.20
CA GLU A 112 1.91 0.08 15.51
C GLU A 112 2.51 0.66 14.22
N ILE A 113 3.82 0.94 14.21
CA ILE A 113 4.47 1.63 13.08
C ILE A 113 5.03 0.65 12.07
N LYS A 114 5.79 -0.35 12.52
CA LYS A 114 6.27 -1.41 11.62
C LYS A 114 5.16 -2.39 11.25
N GLY A 115 4.12 -2.49 12.09
CA GLY A 115 3.01 -3.41 11.85
C GLY A 115 3.48 -4.85 11.92
N THR A 116 4.42 -5.17 12.81
CA THR A 116 4.78 -6.55 13.10
C THR A 116 3.58 -7.18 13.80
N VAL A 117 2.66 -7.71 13.01
CA VAL A 117 1.49 -8.44 13.49
C VAL A 117 2.03 -9.64 14.26
N SER A 118 1.67 -9.73 15.54
CA SER A 118 1.82 -10.96 16.33
C SER A 118 1.24 -12.12 15.54
N LEU A 119 1.89 -13.28 15.62
CA LEU A 119 1.42 -14.54 15.04
C LEU A 119 0.11 -14.99 15.69
N GLU A 120 -0.98 -14.27 15.48
CA GLU A 120 -2.33 -14.83 15.62
C GLU A 120 -2.93 -14.85 14.22
N ASN A 121 -2.88 -16.05 13.65
CA ASN A 121 -3.63 -16.48 12.48
C ASN A 121 -5.13 -16.36 12.78
N ASP A 122 -5.69 -15.16 12.83
CA ASP A 122 -7.10 -14.98 12.53
C ASP A 122 -7.23 -15.16 11.02
N ILE A 123 -7.53 -16.40 10.62
CA ILE A 123 -7.59 -16.83 9.22
C ILE A 123 -8.85 -16.23 8.58
N ILE A 124 -8.81 -14.92 8.33
CA ILE A 124 -9.84 -14.21 7.59
C ILE A 124 -10.09 -14.90 6.26
N THR A 125 -11.34 -14.93 5.84
CA THR A 125 -11.72 -15.47 4.54
C THR A 125 -11.40 -14.47 3.43
N ILE A 126 -11.44 -14.92 2.18
CA ILE A 126 -11.35 -14.04 1.02
C ILE A 126 -12.49 -13.02 1.04
N ASP A 127 -13.69 -13.39 1.53
CA ASP A 127 -14.82 -12.46 1.65
C ASP A 127 -14.52 -11.32 2.63
N ASP A 128 -14.05 -11.64 3.83
CA ASP A 128 -13.66 -10.65 4.84
C ASP A 128 -12.60 -9.70 4.28
N ALA A 129 -11.62 -10.25 3.54
CA ALA A 129 -10.58 -9.48 2.90
C ALA A 129 -11.11 -8.54 1.81
N ILE A 130 -12.10 -8.98 1.02
CA ILE A 130 -12.75 -8.17 -0.01
C ILE A 130 -13.44 -6.98 0.66
N GLU A 131 -14.14 -7.20 1.77
CA GLU A 131 -14.79 -6.13 2.54
C GLU A 131 -13.78 -5.13 3.10
N ILE A 132 -12.67 -5.61 3.67
CA ILE A 132 -11.57 -4.76 4.15
C ILE A 132 -11.01 -3.90 3.01
N VAL A 133 -10.68 -4.49 1.86
CA VAL A 133 -10.18 -3.75 0.69
C VAL A 133 -11.21 -2.74 0.18
N LYS A 134 -12.49 -3.11 0.12
CA LYS A 134 -13.57 -2.22 -0.32
C LYS A 134 -13.70 -1.01 0.59
N ASN A 135 -13.73 -1.24 1.91
CA ASN A 135 -13.82 -0.19 2.91
C ASN A 135 -12.60 0.73 2.87
N ASN A 136 -11.39 0.16 2.77
CA ASN A 136 -10.15 0.93 2.61
C ASN A 136 -10.14 1.77 1.33
N TYR A 137 -10.65 1.24 0.22
CA TYR A 137 -10.74 1.97 -1.03
C TYR A 137 -11.72 3.14 -0.95
N ILE A 138 -12.94 2.90 -0.46
CA ILE A 138 -14.01 3.91 -0.38
C ILE A 138 -13.64 5.03 0.60
N ASN A 139 -13.01 4.69 1.72
CA ASN A 139 -12.60 5.66 2.74
C ASN A 139 -11.22 6.27 2.46
N GLY A 140 -10.61 5.94 1.31
CA GLY A 140 -9.32 6.45 0.89
C GLY A 140 -9.42 7.66 -0.05
N TYR A 141 -8.28 8.03 -0.61
CA TYR A 141 -8.16 9.14 -1.54
C TYR A 141 -7.73 8.65 -2.91
N ASP A 142 -8.18 9.34 -3.95
CA ASP A 142 -7.80 9.03 -5.32
C ASP A 142 -6.39 9.51 -5.68
N LYS A 143 -5.98 9.21 -6.92
CA LYS A 143 -4.64 9.59 -7.42
C LYS A 143 -4.39 11.09 -7.47
N CYS A 144 -5.44 11.89 -7.44
CA CYS A 144 -5.42 13.34 -7.45
C CYS A 144 -5.68 13.93 -6.05
N GLY A 145 -5.68 13.11 -4.99
CA GLY A 145 -5.92 13.55 -3.63
C GLY A 145 -7.37 13.89 -3.32
N ARG A 146 -8.33 13.47 -4.15
CA ARG A 146 -9.77 13.65 -3.88
C ARG A 146 -10.24 12.57 -2.91
N ASP A 147 -10.95 13.00 -1.86
CA ASP A 147 -11.59 12.10 -0.90
C ASP A 147 -12.67 11.25 -1.60
N ARG A 148 -12.50 9.93 -1.60
CA ARG A 148 -13.45 9.01 -2.25
C ARG A 148 -14.72 8.78 -1.43
N SER A 149 -14.71 9.18 -0.15
CA SER A 149 -15.86 9.07 0.74
C SER A 149 -16.91 10.16 0.51
N ASP A 150 -16.60 11.18 -0.30
CA ASP A 150 -17.55 12.21 -0.72
C ASP A 150 -18.80 11.57 -1.34
N LYS A 151 -19.96 11.88 -0.77
CA LYS A 151 -21.28 11.41 -1.21
C LYS A 151 -21.52 11.70 -2.69
N ARG A 152 -21.04 12.83 -3.20
CA ARG A 152 -21.19 13.23 -4.62
C ARG A 152 -20.42 12.32 -5.57
N LEU A 153 -19.33 11.72 -5.10
CA LEU A 153 -18.46 10.86 -5.90
C LEU A 153 -18.76 9.38 -5.71
N ARG A 154 -19.63 9.01 -4.77
CA ARG A 154 -19.84 7.62 -4.33
C ARG A 154 -20.15 6.65 -5.48
N THR A 155 -21.03 7.02 -6.41
CA THR A 155 -21.35 6.18 -7.57
C THR A 155 -20.12 5.91 -8.43
N ASN A 156 -19.35 6.97 -8.75
CA ASN A 156 -18.13 6.85 -9.55
C ASN A 156 -17.02 6.10 -8.79
N THR A 157 -16.87 6.34 -7.50
CA THR A 157 -15.94 5.61 -6.62
C THR A 157 -16.24 4.11 -6.64
N LEU A 158 -17.50 3.72 -6.49
CA LEU A 158 -17.92 2.31 -6.52
C LEU A 158 -17.72 1.68 -7.89
N ALA A 159 -18.04 2.39 -8.97
CA ALA A 159 -17.79 1.91 -10.33
C ALA A 159 -16.28 1.69 -10.58
N ASN A 160 -15.43 2.64 -10.16
CA ASN A 160 -13.99 2.53 -10.29
C ASN A 160 -13.42 1.38 -9.44
N TYR A 161 -13.91 1.21 -8.20
CA TYR A 161 -13.56 0.07 -7.36
C TYR A 161 -13.88 -1.26 -8.07
N HIS A 162 -15.09 -1.39 -8.60
CA HIS A 162 -15.51 -2.62 -9.29
C HIS A 162 -14.66 -2.90 -10.54
N LEU A 163 -14.39 -1.87 -11.35
CA LEU A 163 -13.53 -2.01 -12.54
C LEU A 163 -12.07 -2.36 -12.22
N THR A 164 -11.55 -1.86 -11.08
CA THR A 164 -10.14 -2.04 -10.69
C THR A 164 -9.92 -3.36 -9.94
N TYR A 165 -10.84 -3.71 -9.04
CA TYR A 165 -10.69 -4.82 -8.10
C TYR A 165 -11.90 -5.75 -8.09
N GLY A 166 -13.12 -5.22 -7.97
CA GLY A 166 -14.34 -6.01 -7.77
C GLY A 166 -14.56 -7.11 -8.81
N LYS A 167 -14.38 -6.80 -10.11
CA LYS A 167 -14.50 -7.78 -11.20
C LYS A 167 -13.54 -8.98 -11.08
N HIS A 168 -12.41 -8.79 -10.40
CA HIS A 168 -11.44 -9.85 -10.14
C HIS A 168 -11.85 -10.65 -8.90
N PHE A 169 -12.27 -9.95 -7.84
CA PHE A 169 -12.71 -10.54 -6.59
C PHE A 169 -13.94 -11.43 -6.76
N GLU A 170 -14.89 -11.05 -7.62
CA GLU A 170 -16.09 -11.84 -7.95
C GLU A 170 -15.80 -13.23 -8.52
N LYS A 171 -14.59 -13.47 -9.04
CA LYS A 171 -14.18 -14.79 -9.57
C LYS A 171 -13.55 -15.69 -8.50
N LEU A 172 -13.18 -15.14 -7.36
CA LEU A 172 -12.56 -15.88 -6.27
C LEU A 172 -13.63 -16.63 -5.48
N ASN A 173 -13.24 -17.74 -4.85
CA ASN A 173 -14.09 -18.43 -3.89
C ASN A 173 -14.06 -17.67 -2.53
N PRO A 174 -15.15 -16.99 -2.12
CA PRO A 174 -15.16 -16.13 -0.94
C PRO A 174 -14.93 -16.90 0.36
N LYS A 175 -15.27 -18.19 0.39
CA LYS A 175 -15.19 -19.04 1.60
C LYS A 175 -13.77 -19.54 1.90
N LEU A 176 -12.85 -19.43 0.95
CA LEU A 176 -11.48 -19.85 1.19
C LEU A 176 -10.80 -18.89 2.15
N HIS A 177 -9.91 -19.45 2.97
CA HIS A 177 -9.02 -18.68 3.80
C HIS A 177 -8.04 -17.85 2.96
N LEU A 178 -7.72 -16.64 3.42
CA LEU A 178 -6.78 -15.76 2.74
C LEU A 178 -5.33 -16.20 2.99
N THR A 179 -4.92 -17.28 2.33
CA THR A 179 -3.53 -17.77 2.32
C THR A 179 -2.91 -17.61 0.94
N GLY A 180 -1.58 -17.56 0.88
CA GLY A 180 -0.87 -17.48 -0.39
C GLY A 180 -1.19 -18.66 -1.31
N GLU A 181 -1.26 -19.87 -0.76
CA GLU A 181 -1.61 -21.09 -1.50
C GLU A 181 -3.00 -21.03 -2.12
N ASN A 182 -4.01 -20.60 -1.36
CA ASN A 182 -5.37 -20.43 -1.88
C ASN A 182 -5.43 -19.34 -2.96
N ILE A 183 -4.72 -18.22 -2.76
CA ILE A 183 -4.65 -17.15 -3.75
C ILE A 183 -3.99 -17.61 -5.05
N ILE A 184 -2.88 -18.36 -4.96
CA ILE A 184 -2.20 -18.94 -6.13
C ILE A 184 -3.12 -19.91 -6.86
N SER A 185 -3.79 -20.79 -6.12
CA SER A 185 -4.76 -21.76 -6.66
C SER A 185 -5.89 -21.05 -7.40
N GLU A 186 -6.49 -20.02 -6.79
CA GLU A 186 -7.58 -19.25 -7.41
C GLU A 186 -7.13 -18.43 -8.62
N LEU A 187 -5.91 -17.89 -8.60
CA LEU A 187 -5.32 -17.19 -9.75
C LEU A 187 -5.14 -18.14 -10.94
N ASN A 188 -4.60 -19.34 -10.69
CA ASN A 188 -4.42 -20.35 -11.72
C ASN A 188 -5.77 -20.92 -12.21
N ARG A 189 -6.74 -21.14 -11.32
CA ARG A 189 -8.08 -21.64 -11.67
C ARG A 189 -8.81 -20.69 -12.62
N ASN A 190 -8.77 -19.40 -12.35
CA ASN A 190 -9.58 -18.41 -13.07
C ASN A 190 -8.86 -17.76 -14.27
N TRP A 191 -7.53 -17.67 -14.21
CA TRP A 191 -6.72 -16.98 -15.23
C TRP A 191 -5.50 -17.78 -15.69
N GLY A 192 -5.28 -19.03 -15.25
CA GLY A 192 -4.11 -19.83 -15.64
C GLY A 192 -3.99 -20.03 -17.16
N GLN A 193 -5.12 -20.10 -17.88
CA GLN A 193 -5.17 -20.14 -19.35
C GLN A 193 -4.58 -18.89 -20.03
N LEU A 194 -4.38 -17.80 -19.29
CA LEU A 194 -3.78 -16.56 -19.78
C LEU A 194 -2.26 -16.50 -19.59
N ILE A 195 -1.68 -17.58 -19.06
CA ILE A 195 -0.24 -17.82 -19.03
C ILE A 195 0.15 -18.38 -20.41
N VAL A 196 1.07 -17.69 -21.08
CA VAL A 196 1.47 -17.98 -22.46
C VAL A 196 2.59 -19.01 -22.49
N SER A 197 3.59 -18.87 -21.62
CA SER A 197 4.67 -19.85 -21.48
C SER A 197 5.37 -19.72 -20.13
N ILE A 198 6.00 -20.80 -19.70
CA ILE A 198 6.87 -20.84 -18.52
C ILE A 198 8.22 -21.38 -19.01
N SER A 199 9.29 -20.60 -18.83
CA SER A 199 10.65 -20.98 -19.23
C SER A 199 11.61 -20.71 -18.07
N GLY A 200 12.05 -21.78 -17.40
CA GLY A 200 12.87 -21.67 -16.21
C GLY A 200 12.14 -20.88 -15.12
N SER A 201 12.75 -19.79 -14.66
CA SER A 201 12.08 -18.87 -13.73
C SER A 201 11.04 -17.99 -14.41
N GLN A 202 11.14 -17.70 -15.72
CA GLN A 202 10.29 -16.71 -16.40
C GLN A 202 8.89 -17.23 -16.72
N THR A 203 7.87 -16.48 -16.28
CA THR A 203 6.48 -16.70 -16.64
C THR A 203 6.02 -15.61 -17.59
N LEU A 204 5.73 -15.97 -18.83
CA LEU A 204 5.19 -15.06 -19.82
C LEU A 204 3.66 -15.11 -19.76
N CYS A 205 3.00 -13.98 -19.58
CA CYS A 205 1.54 -13.92 -19.44
C CYS A 205 0.93 -12.77 -20.23
N SER A 206 -0.38 -12.88 -20.47
CA SER A 206 -1.14 -11.78 -21.07
C SER A 206 -1.31 -10.61 -20.10
N LYS A 207 -1.63 -9.43 -20.65
CA LYS A 207 -2.03 -8.25 -19.86
C LYS A 207 -3.21 -8.55 -18.93
N GLY A 208 -4.13 -9.42 -19.34
CA GLY A 208 -5.28 -9.83 -18.53
C GLY A 208 -4.87 -10.56 -17.25
N PHE A 209 -3.92 -11.50 -17.36
CA PHE A 209 -3.37 -12.21 -16.20
C PHE A 209 -2.68 -11.25 -15.24
N ARG A 210 -1.79 -10.38 -15.74
CA ARG A 210 -1.07 -9.41 -14.91
C ARG A 210 -2.00 -8.47 -14.15
N ASN A 211 -3.07 -8.00 -14.79
CA ASN A 211 -4.07 -7.16 -14.15
C ASN A 211 -4.81 -7.90 -13.03
N ALA A 212 -5.25 -9.13 -13.29
CA ALA A 212 -5.89 -9.98 -12.27
C ALA A 212 -4.93 -10.26 -11.11
N TYR A 213 -3.69 -10.68 -11.39
CA TYR A 213 -2.64 -10.89 -10.40
C TYR A 213 -2.43 -9.67 -9.51
N THR A 214 -2.25 -8.49 -10.12
CA THR A 214 -2.04 -7.23 -9.39
C THR A 214 -3.25 -6.84 -8.54
N GLY A 215 -4.46 -7.04 -9.06
CA GLY A 215 -5.72 -6.77 -8.38
C GLY A 215 -5.94 -7.69 -7.18
N VAL A 216 -5.76 -9.00 -7.36
CA VAL A 216 -5.92 -10.01 -6.30
C VAL A 216 -4.90 -9.82 -5.18
N LEU A 217 -3.65 -9.47 -5.50
CA LEU A 217 -2.64 -9.14 -4.48
C LEU A 217 -3.02 -7.95 -3.59
N LYS A 218 -4.01 -7.13 -3.97
CA LYS A 218 -4.52 -6.05 -3.12
C LYS A 218 -5.14 -6.60 -1.83
N LEU A 219 -5.73 -7.80 -1.86
CA LEU A 219 -6.28 -8.48 -0.68
C LEU A 219 -5.20 -8.66 0.38
N LEU A 220 -4.09 -9.30 0.02
CA LEU A 220 -2.97 -9.57 0.94
C LEU A 220 -2.28 -8.30 1.45
N ARG A 221 -2.18 -7.26 0.61
CA ARG A 221 -1.57 -5.98 0.99
C ARG A 221 -2.40 -5.21 2.02
N ASP A 222 -3.71 -5.12 1.80
CA ASP A 222 -4.57 -4.30 2.66
C ASP A 222 -4.95 -5.00 3.96
N THR A 223 -4.88 -6.32 3.99
CA THR A 223 -5.00 -7.12 5.22
C THR A 223 -3.68 -7.30 5.96
N ARG A 224 -2.59 -6.72 5.45
CA ARG A 224 -1.24 -6.74 6.07
C ARG A 224 -0.67 -8.14 6.28
N LEU A 225 -1.05 -9.10 5.44
CA LEU A 225 -0.50 -10.45 5.45
C LEU A 225 0.82 -10.51 4.65
N ASP A 226 1.84 -9.79 5.12
CA ASP A 226 3.13 -9.64 4.42
C ASP A 226 3.84 -10.99 4.18
N GLY A 227 3.67 -11.95 5.09
CA GLY A 227 4.19 -13.31 4.96
C GLY A 227 3.56 -14.07 3.78
N GLU A 228 2.23 -14.04 3.69
CA GLU A 228 1.49 -14.65 2.58
C GLU A 228 1.72 -13.91 1.26
N LEU A 229 1.78 -12.57 1.30
CA LEU A 229 2.15 -11.75 0.14
C LEU A 229 3.51 -12.17 -0.41
N THR A 230 4.50 -12.36 0.46
CA THR A 230 5.85 -12.77 0.07
C THR A 230 5.85 -14.15 -0.61
N LYS A 231 5.02 -15.10 -0.14
CA LYS A 231 4.87 -16.41 -0.78
C LYS A 231 4.35 -16.27 -2.23
N VAL A 232 3.29 -15.48 -2.42
CA VAL A 232 2.69 -15.28 -3.75
C VAL A 232 3.60 -14.46 -4.67
N THR A 233 4.32 -13.46 -4.16
CA THR A 233 5.23 -12.65 -4.97
C THR A 233 6.47 -13.43 -5.39
N LYS A 234 7.03 -14.29 -4.53
CA LYS A 234 8.17 -15.16 -4.91
C LYS A 234 7.82 -16.08 -6.08
N GLN A 235 6.60 -16.60 -6.12
CA GLN A 235 6.14 -17.41 -7.25
C GLN A 235 5.86 -16.56 -8.51
N GLY A 236 5.57 -15.27 -8.35
CA GLY A 236 5.28 -14.33 -9.45
C GLY A 236 6.44 -13.40 -9.84
N GLU A 237 7.61 -13.52 -9.23
CA GLU A 237 8.78 -12.62 -9.40
C GLU A 237 9.34 -12.58 -10.83
N SER A 238 8.82 -13.44 -11.69
CA SER A 238 9.28 -13.58 -13.08
C SER A 238 8.16 -13.40 -14.10
N ILE A 239 7.06 -12.77 -13.71
CA ILE A 239 5.92 -12.47 -14.60
C ILE A 239 6.29 -11.34 -15.57
N SER A 240 6.51 -11.68 -16.83
CA SER A 240 6.79 -10.76 -17.95
C SER A 240 5.56 -10.66 -18.88
N ILE A 241 5.34 -9.50 -19.49
CA ILE A 241 4.25 -9.32 -20.48
C ILE A 241 4.77 -9.67 -21.88
N THR A 242 4.05 -10.50 -22.64
CA THR A 242 4.22 -10.53 -24.10
C THR A 242 3.58 -9.28 -24.70
N LEU A 243 4.38 -8.40 -25.29
CA LEU A 243 3.83 -7.43 -26.23
C LEU A 243 3.37 -8.20 -27.46
N ASP A 244 2.06 -8.35 -27.57
CA ASP A 244 1.39 -8.86 -28.77
C ASP A 244 1.76 -7.90 -29.91
N LYS A 245 2.75 -8.28 -30.73
CA LYS A 245 3.05 -7.60 -31.99
C LYS A 245 1.90 -7.93 -32.95
N ARG A 246 0.82 -7.17 -32.86
CA ARG A 246 -0.21 -7.18 -33.89
C ARG A 246 0.37 -6.51 -35.14
N ASN A 247 0.68 -7.32 -36.14
CA ASN A 247 0.49 -6.97 -37.55
C ASN A 247 -0.93 -7.35 -37.93
#